data_AF-A0A972BI54-F1
#
_entry.id   AF-A0A972BI54-F1
#
_cell.length_a   1.000
_cell.length_b   1.000
_cell.length_c   1.000
_cell.angle_alpha   90.00
_cell.angle_beta   90.00
_cell.angle_gamma   90.00
#
_symmetry.space_group_name_H-M   'P 1'
#
loop_
_entity.id
_entity.type
_entity.pdbx_description
1 polymer ?
#
loop_
_entity_poly.entity_id
_entity_poly.type
_entity_poly.pdbx_seq_one_letter_code
_entity_poly.pdbx_strand_id
1 'polypeptide(L)'
;MNIINQIEPTLESLSKGPLLRKITVLILRILAVAIIFLGLLAFLGGIAAIIDIIPYNLSHGLGVTLALVIMILAIFLAVKILLFRARTVQICSEHNYPVIYLSSILLRCGGELLALSSIAMGIASGILLWFSGGLSLEGLPLPAGLIEGPPFITGLVAIISAAVSGVFILIFFYLLAELLLLIRKLPRD
;
A
#
# COMPACT_ATOMS: atom_id res chain seq x y z
N MET A 1 -12.53 -37.20 -19.91
CA MET A 1 -11.20 -36.63 -19.61
C MET A 1 -11.18 -36.33 -18.12
N ASN A 2 -10.45 -37.14 -17.34
CA ASN A 2 -10.71 -37.31 -15.91
C ASN A 2 -10.06 -36.18 -15.09
N ILE A 3 -10.88 -35.32 -14.47
CA ILE A 3 -10.46 -34.14 -13.69
C ILE A 3 -9.51 -34.55 -12.55
N ILE A 4 -9.67 -35.78 -12.03
CA ILE A 4 -8.89 -36.33 -10.92
C ILE A 4 -7.40 -36.50 -11.29
N ASN A 5 -7.08 -36.88 -12.54
CA ASN A 5 -5.68 -37.07 -12.97
C ASN A 5 -4.91 -35.74 -13.19
N GLN A 6 -5.59 -34.60 -13.17
CA GLN A 6 -4.94 -33.27 -13.22
C GLN A 6 -4.64 -32.69 -11.82
N ILE A 7 -5.29 -33.20 -10.77
CA ILE A 7 -5.18 -32.65 -9.41
C ILE A 7 -3.85 -33.07 -8.73
N GLU A 8 -3.43 -34.33 -8.88
CA GLU A 8 -2.15 -34.81 -8.33
C GLU A 8 -0.91 -34.05 -8.86
N PRO A 9 -0.71 -33.88 -10.18
CA PRO A 9 0.46 -33.16 -10.67
C PRO A 9 0.41 -31.65 -10.36
N THR A 10 -0.78 -31.06 -10.21
CA THR A 10 -0.91 -29.66 -9.79
C THR A 10 -0.60 -29.48 -8.31
N LEU A 11 -1.00 -30.42 -7.44
CA LEU A 11 -0.61 -30.45 -6.02
C LEU A 11 0.89 -30.68 -5.83
N GLU A 12 1.51 -31.58 -6.60
CA GLU A 12 2.96 -31.76 -6.60
C GLU A 12 3.71 -30.53 -7.12
N SER A 13 3.17 -29.85 -8.12
CA SER A 13 3.76 -28.64 -8.65
C SER A 13 3.56 -27.41 -7.73
N LEU A 14 2.51 -27.39 -6.92
CA LEU A 14 2.31 -26.45 -5.81
C LEU A 14 3.41 -26.64 -4.76
N SER A 15 3.77 -27.89 -4.47
CA SER A 15 4.89 -28.25 -3.58
C SER A 15 6.25 -27.81 -4.15
N LYS A 16 6.48 -27.97 -5.46
CA LYS A 16 7.79 -27.72 -6.10
C LYS A 16 8.16 -26.24 -6.26
N GLY A 17 7.20 -25.30 -6.24
CA GLY A 17 7.47 -23.84 -6.20
C GLY A 17 7.36 -23.02 -7.51
N PRO A 18 7.53 -23.55 -8.75
CA PRO A 18 7.44 -22.74 -9.97
C PRO A 18 6.04 -22.19 -10.25
N LEU A 19 5.00 -22.99 -10.04
CA LEU A 19 3.61 -22.55 -10.28
C LEU A 19 3.20 -21.46 -9.30
N LEU A 20 3.49 -21.63 -8.00
CA LEU A 20 3.23 -20.62 -6.98
C LEU A 20 3.89 -19.30 -7.33
N ARG A 21 5.17 -19.33 -7.72
CA ARG A 21 5.90 -18.13 -8.15
C ARG A 21 5.22 -17.44 -9.32
N LYS A 22 4.83 -18.20 -10.36
CA LYS A 22 4.16 -17.64 -11.54
C LYS A 22 2.83 -16.99 -11.18
N ILE A 23 2.04 -17.64 -10.31
CA ILE A 23 0.77 -17.11 -9.80
C ILE A 23 1.01 -15.84 -8.98
N THR A 24 1.97 -15.82 -8.06
CA THR A 24 2.30 -14.64 -7.26
C THR A 24 2.73 -13.45 -8.13
N VAL A 25 3.59 -13.67 -9.12
CA VAL A 25 3.99 -12.63 -10.08
C VAL A 25 2.78 -12.10 -10.85
N LEU A 26 1.89 -12.99 -11.30
CA LEU A 26 0.67 -12.61 -12.00
C LEU A 26 -0.24 -11.75 -11.12
N ILE A 27 -0.49 -12.18 -9.87
CA ILE A 27 -1.31 -11.44 -8.90
C ILE A 27 -0.73 -10.04 -8.66
N LEU A 28 0.58 -9.92 -8.41
CA LEU A 28 1.22 -8.62 -8.19
C LEU A 28 1.10 -7.69 -9.41
N ARG A 29 1.21 -8.22 -10.62
CA ARG A 29 1.03 -7.45 -11.86
C ARG A 29 -0.43 -7.02 -12.06
N ILE A 30 -1.39 -7.91 -11.82
CA ILE A 30 -2.81 -7.60 -11.88
C ILE A 30 -3.14 -6.51 -10.87
N LEU A 31 -2.63 -6.61 -9.65
CA LEU A 31 -2.82 -5.61 -8.61
C LEU A 31 -2.22 -4.26 -9.01
N ALA A 32 -1.04 -4.25 -9.65
CA ALA A 32 -0.43 -3.02 -10.15
C ALA A 32 -1.31 -2.34 -11.21
N VAL A 33 -1.86 -3.11 -12.15
CA VAL A 33 -2.81 -2.60 -13.15
C VAL A 33 -4.08 -2.08 -12.49
N ALA A 34 -4.65 -2.81 -11.52
CA ALA A 34 -5.83 -2.38 -10.77
C ALA A 34 -5.60 -1.05 -10.04
N ILE A 35 -4.43 -0.87 -9.40
CA ILE A 35 -4.07 0.39 -8.73
C ILE A 35 -3.94 1.55 -9.73
N ILE A 36 -3.44 1.31 -10.95
CA ILE A 36 -3.42 2.34 -12.00
C ILE A 36 -4.84 2.78 -12.35
N PHE A 37 -5.76 1.84 -12.55
CA PHE A 37 -7.16 2.16 -12.86
C PHE A 37 -7.86 2.88 -11.71
N LEU A 38 -7.70 2.40 -10.48
CA LEU A 38 -8.23 3.08 -9.29
C LEU A 38 -7.64 4.49 -9.14
N GLY A 39 -6.35 4.65 -9.41
CA GLY A 39 -5.66 5.93 -9.40
C GLY A 39 -6.19 6.89 -10.46
N LEU A 40 -6.48 6.39 -11.67
CA LEU A 40 -7.09 7.18 -12.73
C LEU A 40 -8.51 7.64 -12.36
N LEU A 41 -9.32 6.76 -11.76
CA LEU A 41 -10.66 7.12 -11.27
C LEU A 41 -10.58 8.18 -10.17
N ALA A 42 -9.68 8.01 -9.20
CA ALA A 42 -9.43 9.00 -8.15
C ALA A 42 -8.94 10.33 -8.72
N PHE A 43 -8.11 10.30 -9.78
CA PHE A 43 -7.62 11.50 -10.46
C PHE A 43 -8.76 12.28 -11.13
N LEU A 44 -9.61 11.60 -11.90
CA LEU A 44 -10.78 12.21 -12.53
C LEU A 44 -11.76 12.78 -11.50
N GLY A 45 -12.01 12.04 -10.40
CA GLY A 45 -12.82 12.54 -9.29
C GLY A 45 -12.20 13.77 -8.60
N GLY A 46 -10.88 13.79 -8.45
CA GLY A 46 -10.14 14.94 -7.92
C GLY A 46 -10.26 16.18 -8.81
N ILE A 47 -10.14 16.03 -10.13
CA ILE A 47 -10.34 17.14 -11.08
C ILE A 47 -11.77 17.67 -11.00
N ALA A 48 -12.77 16.79 -10.97
CA ALA A 48 -14.17 17.20 -10.84
C ALA A 48 -14.39 18.03 -9.56
N ALA A 49 -13.85 17.55 -8.43
CA ALA A 49 -13.90 18.28 -7.16
C ALA A 49 -13.22 19.66 -7.25
N ILE A 50 -12.08 19.78 -7.94
CA ILE A 50 -11.38 21.06 -8.13
C ILE A 50 -12.27 22.04 -8.93
N ILE A 51 -12.87 21.59 -10.04
CA ILE A 51 -13.74 22.42 -10.88
C ILE A 51 -14.95 22.92 -10.08
N ASP A 52 -15.53 22.07 -9.24
CA ASP A 52 -16.70 22.42 -8.44
C ASP A 52 -16.36 23.39 -7.28
N ILE A 53 -15.16 23.28 -6.70
CA ILE A 53 -14.77 24.06 -5.50
C ILE A 53 -14.19 25.44 -5.84
N ILE A 54 -13.37 25.55 -6.90
CA ILE A 54 -12.65 26.80 -7.24
C ILE A 54 -13.58 28.03 -7.32
N PRO A 55 -14.78 27.98 -7.92
CA PRO A 55 -15.67 29.14 -8.03
C PRO A 55 -16.09 29.73 -6.67
N TYR A 56 -16.17 28.88 -5.63
CA TYR A 56 -16.66 29.27 -4.31
C TYR A 56 -15.54 29.49 -3.30
N ASN A 57 -14.45 28.73 -3.39
CA ASN A 57 -13.34 28.80 -2.46
C ASN A 57 -12.01 28.44 -3.13
N LEU A 58 -11.29 29.46 -3.60
CA LEU A 58 -10.01 29.31 -4.25
C LEU A 58 -8.98 28.60 -3.35
N SER A 59 -8.94 28.93 -2.05
CA SER A 59 -8.01 28.32 -1.09
C SER A 59 -8.22 26.82 -1.01
N HIS A 60 -9.47 26.39 -0.83
CA HIS A 60 -9.80 24.98 -0.75
C HIS A 60 -9.48 24.24 -2.07
N GLY A 61 -9.78 24.85 -3.23
CA GLY A 61 -9.43 24.29 -4.54
C GLY A 61 -7.92 24.06 -4.72
N LEU A 62 -7.09 24.99 -4.23
CA LEU A 62 -5.63 24.84 -4.22
C LEU A 62 -5.20 23.69 -3.31
N GLY A 63 -5.79 23.57 -2.12
CA GLY A 63 -5.55 22.45 -1.20
C GLY A 63 -5.82 21.09 -1.83
N VAL A 64 -6.97 20.94 -2.50
CA VAL A 64 -7.33 19.71 -3.23
C VAL A 64 -6.34 19.44 -4.36
N THR A 65 -5.90 20.48 -5.08
CA THR A 65 -4.92 20.34 -6.16
C THR A 65 -3.58 19.80 -5.63
N LEU A 66 -3.04 20.36 -4.54
CA LEU A 66 -1.80 19.87 -3.94
C LEU A 66 -1.96 18.45 -3.40
N ALA A 67 -3.06 18.16 -2.71
CA ALA A 67 -3.35 16.82 -2.21
C ALA A 67 -3.42 15.79 -3.35
N LEU A 68 -4.02 16.17 -4.48
CA LEU A 68 -4.10 15.32 -5.67
C LEU A 68 -2.72 14.97 -6.24
N VAL A 69 -1.80 15.95 -6.31
CA VAL A 69 -0.42 15.71 -6.76
C VAL A 69 0.29 14.68 -5.86
N ILE A 70 0.13 14.80 -4.54
CA ILE A 70 0.68 13.84 -3.58
C ILE A 70 0.10 12.44 -3.80
N MET A 71 -1.21 12.34 -4.02
CA MET A 71 -1.87 11.06 -4.27
C MET A 71 -1.40 10.41 -5.57
N ILE A 72 -1.20 11.17 -6.64
CA ILE A 72 -0.64 10.65 -7.91
C ILE A 72 0.77 10.10 -7.68
N LEU A 73 1.60 10.82 -6.92
CA LEU A 73 2.95 10.35 -6.59
C LEU A 73 2.90 9.05 -5.78
N ALA A 74 1.98 8.93 -4.83
CA ALA A 74 1.78 7.72 -4.04
C ALA A 74 1.33 6.54 -4.91
N ILE A 75 0.40 6.74 -5.83
CA ILE A 75 -0.02 5.71 -6.80
C ILE A 75 1.16 5.26 -7.65
N PHE A 76 1.96 6.20 -8.16
CA PHE A 76 3.16 5.88 -8.94
C PHE A 76 4.15 5.01 -8.14
N LEU A 77 4.43 5.39 -6.89
CA LEU A 77 5.30 4.62 -6.00
C LEU A 77 4.72 3.23 -5.67
N ALA A 78 3.41 3.12 -5.43
CA ALA A 78 2.75 1.85 -5.16
C ALA A 78 2.89 0.86 -6.34
N VAL A 79 2.69 1.36 -7.57
CA VAL A 79 2.90 0.58 -8.80
C VAL A 79 4.37 0.14 -8.93
N LYS A 80 5.32 1.03 -8.64
CA LYS A 80 6.75 0.70 -8.68
C LYS A 80 7.11 -0.39 -7.66
N ILE A 81 6.57 -0.33 -6.44
CA ILE A 81 6.77 -1.34 -5.40
C ILE A 81 6.26 -2.70 -5.90
N LEU A 82 5.03 -2.77 -6.42
CA LEU A 82 4.44 -4.01 -6.92
C LEU A 82 5.24 -4.63 -8.07
N LEU A 83 5.63 -3.82 -9.05
CA LEU A 83 6.43 -4.29 -10.18
C LEU A 83 7.84 -4.73 -9.76
N PHE A 84 8.45 -4.00 -8.82
CA PHE A 84 9.75 -4.37 -8.25
C PHE A 84 9.67 -5.73 -7.54
N ARG A 85 8.67 -5.91 -6.66
CA ARG A 85 8.46 -7.17 -5.93
C ARG A 85 8.12 -8.33 -6.86
N ALA A 86 7.31 -8.10 -7.90
CA ALA A 86 7.04 -9.10 -8.93
C ALA A 86 8.32 -9.55 -9.65
N ARG A 87 9.23 -8.62 -9.97
CA ARG A 87 10.52 -8.94 -10.56
C ARG A 87 11.42 -9.71 -9.58
N THR A 88 11.46 -9.33 -8.30
CA THR A 88 12.20 -10.05 -7.26
C THR A 88 11.75 -11.51 -7.17
N VAL A 89 10.44 -11.75 -7.13
CA VAL A 89 9.86 -13.10 -7.08
C VAL A 89 10.25 -13.91 -8.32
N GLN A 90 10.30 -13.29 -9.50
CA GLN A 90 10.66 -13.96 -10.75
C GLN A 90 12.13 -14.41 -10.81
N ILE A 91 13.05 -13.63 -10.23
CA ILE A 91 14.51 -13.87 -10.31
C ILE A 91 15.01 -14.85 -9.24
N CYS A 92 14.28 -15.06 -8.14
CA CYS A 92 14.75 -15.93 -7.06
C CYS A 92 15.00 -17.37 -7.52
N SER A 93 16.06 -18.02 -7.07
CA SER A 93 16.35 -19.44 -7.39
C SER A 93 15.36 -20.38 -6.70
N GLU A 94 15.33 -21.66 -7.08
CA GLU A 94 14.53 -22.67 -6.37
C GLU A 94 14.94 -22.72 -4.89
N HIS A 95 13.96 -22.71 -3.99
CA HIS A 95 14.18 -22.79 -2.55
C HIS A 95 13.43 -24.00 -2.04
N ASN A 96 14.05 -24.75 -1.11
CA ASN A 96 13.44 -25.94 -0.49
C ASN A 96 12.07 -25.67 0.18
N TYR A 97 11.75 -24.40 0.47
CA TYR A 97 10.46 -23.97 1.05
C TYR A 97 9.92 -22.74 0.31
N PRO A 98 9.33 -22.91 -0.89
CA PRO A 98 8.93 -21.80 -1.73
C PRO A 98 7.80 -20.97 -1.10
N VAL A 99 6.90 -21.61 -0.35
CA VAL A 99 5.73 -20.96 0.28
C VAL A 99 6.15 -19.93 1.33
N ILE A 100 6.98 -20.32 2.32
CA ILE A 100 7.41 -19.43 3.41
C ILE A 100 8.16 -18.21 2.84
N TYR A 101 9.02 -18.45 1.85
CA TYR A 101 9.76 -17.37 1.21
C TYR A 101 8.84 -16.39 0.46
N LEU A 102 7.89 -16.89 -0.34
CA LEU A 102 6.90 -16.06 -1.04
C LEU A 102 6.02 -15.27 -0.05
N SER A 103 5.56 -15.89 1.04
CA SER A 103 4.80 -15.22 2.10
C SER A 103 5.61 -14.07 2.72
N SER A 104 6.90 -14.27 2.97
CA SER A 104 7.76 -13.20 3.51
C SER A 104 7.87 -11.99 2.57
N ILE A 105 7.96 -12.23 1.24
CA ILE A 105 7.96 -11.16 0.24
C ILE A 105 6.61 -10.45 0.19
N LEU A 106 5.50 -11.19 0.22
CA LEU A 106 4.16 -10.61 0.22
C LEU A 106 3.88 -9.76 1.45
N LEU A 107 4.35 -10.19 2.63
CA LEU A 107 4.25 -9.39 3.86
C LEU A 107 5.04 -8.09 3.76
N ARG A 108 6.29 -8.13 3.29
CA ARG A 108 7.08 -6.91 3.07
C ARG A 108 6.39 -5.98 2.07
N CYS A 109 5.90 -6.53 0.96
CA CYS A 109 5.16 -5.76 -0.04
C CYS A 109 3.89 -5.12 0.53
N GLY A 110 3.11 -5.86 1.32
CA GLY A 110 1.92 -5.35 1.99
C GLY A 110 2.25 -4.22 2.97
N GLY A 111 3.29 -4.40 3.78
CA GLY A 111 3.79 -3.37 4.69
C GLY A 111 4.25 -2.10 3.97
N GLU A 112 4.98 -2.23 2.86
CA GLU A 112 5.41 -1.11 2.03
C GLU A 112 4.22 -0.32 1.46
N LEU A 113 3.21 -1.02 0.95
CA LEU A 113 2.00 -0.38 0.40
C LEU A 113 1.16 0.30 1.49
N LEU A 114 0.99 -0.33 2.66
CA LEU A 114 0.25 0.23 3.79
C LEU A 114 0.96 1.43 4.41
N ALA A 115 2.29 1.39 4.50
CA ALA A 115 3.07 2.51 4.99
C ALA A 115 3.00 3.69 4.01
N LEU A 116 3.13 3.41 2.71
CA LEU A 116 3.00 4.43 1.66
C LEU A 116 1.60 5.07 1.67
N SER A 117 0.54 4.27 1.78
CA SER A 117 -0.83 4.79 1.83
C SER A 117 -1.06 5.63 3.09
N SER A 118 -0.58 5.19 4.25
CA SER A 118 -0.69 5.94 5.50
C SER A 118 -0.02 7.30 5.39
N ILE A 119 1.24 7.35 4.93
CA ILE A 119 2.00 8.60 4.75
C ILE A 119 1.34 9.51 3.73
N ALA A 120 0.94 8.98 2.57
CA ALA A 120 0.32 9.78 1.51
C ALA A 120 -1.01 10.39 1.97
N MET A 121 -1.86 9.60 2.66
CA MET A 121 -3.11 10.09 3.22
C MET A 121 -2.88 11.14 4.31
N GLY A 122 -1.86 10.96 5.17
CA GLY A 122 -1.49 11.96 6.17
C GLY A 122 -1.05 13.28 5.58
N ILE A 123 -0.21 13.25 4.54
CA ILE A 123 0.23 14.45 3.82
C ILE A 123 -0.95 15.12 3.11
N ALA A 124 -1.74 14.35 2.35
CA ALA A 124 -2.90 14.87 1.63
C ALA A 124 -3.91 15.51 2.58
N SER A 125 -4.23 14.86 3.70
CA SER A 125 -5.16 15.38 4.70
C SER A 125 -4.62 16.58 5.47
N GLY A 126 -3.32 16.60 5.81
CA GLY A 126 -2.70 17.75 6.45
C GLY A 126 -2.74 18.99 5.56
N ILE A 127 -2.45 18.82 4.26
CA ILE A 127 -2.59 19.88 3.26
C ILE A 127 -4.06 20.34 3.18
N LEU A 128 -5.01 19.40 3.07
CA LEU A 128 -6.43 19.77 2.99
C LEU A 128 -6.87 20.58 4.21
N LEU A 129 -6.50 20.17 5.43
CA LEU A 129 -6.81 20.89 6.66
C LEU A 129 -6.28 22.33 6.66
N TRP A 130 -5.05 22.54 6.19
CA TRP A 130 -4.46 23.89 6.09
C TRP A 130 -5.22 24.81 5.16
N PHE A 131 -5.80 24.29 4.08
CA PHE A 131 -6.44 25.08 3.04
C PHE A 131 -7.97 25.15 3.15
N SER A 132 -8.61 24.16 3.78
CA SER A 132 -10.07 24.12 3.99
C SER A 132 -10.50 24.79 5.30
N GLY A 133 -9.58 24.99 6.25
CA GLY A 133 -9.90 25.58 7.56
C GLY A 133 -10.67 24.65 8.51
N GLY A 134 -10.88 23.40 8.10
CA GLY A 134 -11.57 22.38 8.88
C GLY A 134 -12.10 21.27 7.97
N LEU A 135 -11.79 20.03 8.32
CA LEU A 135 -12.42 18.82 7.78
C LEU A 135 -12.98 18.07 8.99
N SER A 136 -14.19 17.52 8.88
CA SER A 136 -14.67 16.54 9.85
C SER A 136 -13.62 15.42 9.90
N LEU A 137 -12.98 15.23 11.05
CA LEU A 137 -11.85 14.32 11.26
C LEU A 137 -12.25 12.83 11.17
N GLU A 138 -13.46 12.54 10.67
CA GLU A 138 -14.01 11.20 10.49
C GLU A 138 -13.25 10.48 9.37
N GLY A 139 -12.21 9.73 9.76
CA GLY A 139 -11.43 8.89 8.85
C GLY A 139 -9.91 9.10 8.91
N LEU A 140 -9.41 10.03 9.73
CA LEU A 140 -7.98 10.20 9.94
C LEU A 140 -7.38 9.11 10.83
N PRO A 141 -6.13 8.67 10.58
CA PRO A 141 -5.42 7.79 11.49
C PRO A 141 -5.29 8.47 12.87
N LEU A 142 -5.74 7.74 13.91
CA LEU A 142 -5.52 8.13 15.31
C LEU A 142 -4.02 8.38 15.55
N PRO A 143 -3.62 9.44 16.27
CA PRO A 143 -4.42 10.27 17.18
C PRO A 143 -4.87 11.62 16.60
N ALA A 144 -4.76 11.86 15.29
CA ALA A 144 -5.05 13.19 14.72
C ALA A 144 -6.50 13.66 14.95
N GLY A 145 -7.45 12.73 15.09
CA GLY A 145 -8.85 13.02 15.45
C GLY A 145 -9.09 13.44 16.90
N LEU A 146 -8.09 13.30 17.80
CA LEU A 146 -8.24 13.54 19.23
C LEU A 146 -7.73 14.92 19.67
N ILE A 147 -6.99 15.62 18.82
CA ILE A 147 -6.36 16.90 19.15
C ILE A 147 -7.15 18.01 18.47
N GLU A 148 -7.96 18.72 19.24
CA GLU A 148 -8.60 19.96 18.82
C GLU A 148 -7.57 21.10 18.84
N GLY A 149 -7.51 21.89 17.76
CA GLY A 149 -6.57 22.99 17.66
C GLY A 149 -6.68 23.75 16.33
N PRO A 150 -5.86 24.79 16.15
CA PRO A 150 -5.83 25.55 14.90
C PRO A 150 -5.55 24.64 13.70
N PRO A 151 -6.15 24.90 12.52
CA PRO A 151 -6.01 24.06 11.33
C PRO A 151 -4.56 23.75 10.95
N PHE A 152 -3.66 24.72 11.17
CA PHE A 152 -2.23 24.54 10.96
C PHE A 152 -1.64 23.43 11.84
N ILE A 153 -1.93 23.48 13.14
CA ILE A 153 -1.40 22.51 14.11
C ILE A 153 -2.01 21.13 13.89
N THR A 154 -3.32 21.04 13.65
CA THR A 154 -4.00 19.77 13.41
C THR A 154 -3.51 19.10 12.12
N GLY A 155 -3.29 19.89 11.05
CA GLY A 155 -2.68 19.38 9.82
C GLY A 155 -1.24 18.88 10.02
N LEU A 156 -0.43 19.60 10.81
CA LEU A 156 0.93 19.17 11.13
C LEU A 156 0.94 17.86 11.93
N VAL A 157 0.07 17.74 12.93
CA VAL A 157 -0.11 16.53 13.72
C VAL A 157 -0.54 15.35 12.85
N ALA A 158 -1.45 15.55 11.90
CA ALA A 158 -1.88 14.51 10.96
C ALA A 158 -0.73 13.99 10.08
N ILE A 159 0.16 14.88 9.62
CA ILE A 159 1.35 14.49 8.83
C ILE A 159 2.31 13.68 9.68
N ILE A 160 2.63 14.17 10.89
CA ILE A 160 3.58 13.51 11.79
C ILE A 160 3.04 12.16 12.26
N SER A 161 1.76 12.08 12.65
CA SER A 161 1.15 10.83 13.09
C SER A 161 1.13 9.78 11.99
N ALA A 162 0.82 10.18 10.76
CA ALA A 162 0.86 9.29 9.60
C ALA A 162 2.29 8.83 9.27
N ALA A 163 3.28 9.72 9.38
CA ALA A 163 4.69 9.36 9.20
C ALA A 163 5.15 8.33 10.25
N VAL A 164 4.85 8.58 11.52
CA VAL A 164 5.15 7.67 12.63
C VAL A 164 4.43 6.34 12.44
N SER A 165 3.13 6.36 12.11
CA SER A 165 2.35 5.17 11.80
C SER A 165 2.96 4.37 10.64
N GLY A 166 3.34 5.04 9.55
CA GLY A 166 4.01 4.40 8.41
C GLY A 166 5.29 3.69 8.80
N VAL A 167 6.11 4.29 9.65
CA VAL A 167 7.33 3.66 10.19
C VAL A 167 6.99 2.42 11.03
N PHE A 168 6.00 2.51 11.92
CA PHE A 168 5.56 1.36 12.72
C PHE A 168 5.01 0.22 11.86
N ILE A 169 4.23 0.53 10.82
CA ILE A 169 3.72 -0.44 9.85
C ILE A 169 4.90 -1.15 9.16
N LEU A 170 5.90 -0.41 8.69
CA LEU A 170 7.09 -1.02 8.07
C LEU A 170 7.80 -1.95 9.04
N ILE A 171 8.10 -1.49 10.26
CA ILE A 171 8.79 -2.29 11.27
C ILE A 171 8.00 -3.57 11.56
N PHE A 172 6.69 -3.44 11.80
CA PHE A 172 5.83 -4.58 12.13
C PHE A 172 5.81 -5.63 11.01
N PHE A 173 5.56 -5.23 9.76
CA PHE A 173 5.49 -6.16 8.64
C PHE A 173 6.84 -6.77 8.27
N TYR A 174 7.93 -6.01 8.40
CA TYR A 174 9.28 -6.54 8.21
C TYR A 174 9.66 -7.53 9.30
N LEU A 175 9.34 -7.24 10.56
CA LEU A 175 9.58 -8.15 11.68
C LEU A 175 8.76 -9.43 11.52
N LEU A 176 7.50 -9.33 11.09
CA LEU A 176 6.66 -10.50 10.79
C LEU A 176 7.24 -11.35 9.64
N ALA A 177 7.76 -10.70 8.59
CA ALA A 177 8.43 -11.37 7.49
C ALA A 177 9.72 -12.09 7.94
N GLU A 178 10.52 -11.48 8.82
CA GLU A 178 11.71 -12.09 9.40
C GLU A 178 11.36 -13.25 10.35
N LEU A 179 10.30 -13.10 11.16
CA LEU A 179 9.83 -14.16 12.06
C LEU A 179 9.46 -15.43 11.28
N LEU A 180 8.77 -15.28 10.13
CA LEU A 180 8.47 -16.40 9.25
C LEU A 180 9.73 -17.10 8.73
N LEU A 181 10.78 -16.34 8.41
CA LEU A 181 12.05 -16.89 7.95
C LEU A 181 12.85 -17.55 9.09
N LEU A 182 12.71 -17.07 10.33
CA LEU A 182 13.34 -17.63 11.52
C LEU A 182 12.68 -18.94 11.97
N ILE A 183 11.34 -19.04 11.90
CA ILE A 183 10.60 -20.29 12.20
C ILE A 183 11.14 -21.46 11.38
N ARG A 184 11.58 -21.21 10.15
CA ARG A 184 12.23 -22.22 9.31
C ARG A 184 13.60 -22.68 9.85
N LYS A 185 14.36 -21.81 10.51
CA LYS A 185 15.74 -22.08 10.95
C LYS A 185 15.81 -22.78 12.32
N LEU A 186 14.70 -22.90 13.03
CA LEU A 186 14.67 -23.62 14.30
C LEU A 186 15.00 -25.11 14.07
N PRO A 187 15.92 -25.69 14.87
CA PRO A 187 16.16 -27.13 14.84
C PRO A 187 14.85 -27.84 15.19
N ARG A 188 14.50 -28.84 14.37
CA ARG A 188 13.44 -29.79 14.70
C ARG A 188 14.09 -30.87 15.55
N ASP A 189 13.96 -30.74 16.86
CA ASP A 189 14.20 -31.84 17.80
C ASP A 189 13.04 -32.85 17.72
#